data_AF-A0A3A1YAK0-F1
#
_entry.id   AF-A0A3A1YAK0-F1
#
_cell.length_a   1.000
_cell.length_b   1.000
_cell.length_c   1.000
_cell.angle_alpha   90.00
_cell.angle_beta   90.00
_cell.angle_gamma   90.00
#
_symmetry.space_group_name_H-M   'P 1'
#
loop_
_entity.id
_entity.type
_entity.pdbx_description
1 polymer ?
#
loop_
_entity_poly.entity_id
_entity_poly.type
_entity_poly.pdbx_seq_one_letter_code
_entity_poly.pdbx_strand_id
1 'polypeptide(L)'
;MFFQTQAKTNDAYNNFVLMGENTVVNSAKNIAELKKQYIVDQEDVLQDNSYNLSKGDGGIYYLDFPKHSMTQGFVVFPKKGSVMPANILKSSIDSIINQIAFDNKHIANSLTKYFRSEIGVSKTTLSEVFQDSLSSIKKVPFAIASSLFNREDVAFKKGYVSSTPKNTTEIGVLLNEQEYEYLHQYYIKIYNKSGSIKNKRKAIRRYVKQLRKMNLSHKKLTRKELYTQKVSHIIGGQTGFYIEQNALMDKTLRDWKRDKHISHQQVADYFKQYKEIATKIITNKHNKKVKIKCHSQYLYWLATDYIPQIQQEEQ
;
A
#
# COMPACT_ATOMS: atom_id res chain seq x y z
N MET A 1 27.35 -4.32 -23.02
CA MET A 1 28.30 -3.30 -23.54
C MET A 1 29.68 -3.91 -23.56
N PHE A 2 30.42 -3.72 -24.64
CA PHE A 2 31.84 -4.05 -24.73
C PHE A 2 32.65 -2.77 -24.77
N PHE A 3 33.71 -2.71 -23.97
CA PHE A 3 34.57 -1.54 -23.86
C PHE A 3 36.04 -1.96 -23.87
N GLN A 4 36.81 -1.36 -24.76
CA GLN A 4 38.24 -1.56 -24.86
C GLN A 4 38.98 -0.30 -24.37
N THR A 5 39.93 -0.48 -23.46
CA THR A 5 40.69 0.62 -22.87
C THR A 5 41.83 1.10 -23.76
N GLN A 6 42.43 0.21 -24.55
CA GLN A 6 43.58 0.50 -25.43
C GLN A 6 43.57 -0.41 -26.66
N ALA A 7 44.04 0.10 -27.80
CA ALA A 7 44.28 -0.70 -29.00
C ALA A 7 45.73 -0.51 -29.43
N LYS A 8 46.53 -1.58 -29.39
CA LYS A 8 47.91 -1.56 -29.93
C LYS A 8 47.92 -2.18 -31.33
N THR A 9 49.11 -2.44 -31.88
CA THR A 9 49.28 -2.87 -33.27
C THR A 9 48.87 -4.32 -33.56
N ASN A 10 48.76 -5.16 -32.53
CA ASN A 10 48.43 -6.59 -32.62
C ASN A 10 46.98 -6.83 -33.09
N ASP A 11 46.78 -7.82 -33.96
CA ASP A 11 45.48 -8.20 -34.51
C ASP A 11 44.48 -8.71 -33.44
N ALA A 12 44.97 -9.14 -32.27
CA ALA A 12 44.12 -9.48 -31.13
C ALA A 12 43.16 -8.34 -30.73
N TYR A 13 43.55 -7.08 -30.93
CA TYR A 13 42.70 -5.92 -30.66
C TYR A 13 41.56 -5.78 -31.67
N ASN A 14 41.75 -6.19 -32.92
CA ASN A 14 40.67 -6.23 -33.92
C ASN A 14 39.71 -7.40 -33.64
N ASN A 15 40.24 -8.54 -33.19
CA ASN A 15 39.42 -9.68 -32.79
C ASN A 15 38.46 -9.33 -31.64
N PHE A 16 38.87 -8.47 -30.70
CA PHE A 16 37.97 -7.94 -29.66
C PHE A 16 36.77 -7.22 -30.24
N VAL A 17 36.97 -6.37 -31.26
CA VAL A 17 35.88 -5.62 -31.90
C VAL A 17 34.88 -6.56 -32.54
N LEU A 18 35.35 -7.52 -33.34
CA LEU A 18 34.49 -8.50 -34.02
C LEU A 18 33.75 -9.39 -33.01
N MET A 19 34.42 -9.83 -31.94
CA MET A 19 33.78 -10.61 -30.87
C MET A 19 32.75 -9.78 -30.10
N GLY A 20 33.07 -8.52 -29.78
CA GLY A 20 32.17 -7.61 -29.07
C GLY A 20 30.92 -7.33 -29.90
N GLU A 21 31.08 -7.06 -31.19
CA GLU A 21 29.99 -6.85 -32.14
C GLU A 21 29.07 -8.07 -32.21
N ASN A 22 29.63 -9.25 -32.49
CA ASN A 22 28.88 -10.49 -32.57
C ASN A 22 28.14 -10.80 -31.27
N THR A 23 28.80 -10.59 -30.12
CA THR A 23 28.18 -10.86 -28.82
C THR A 23 27.03 -9.91 -28.53
N VAL A 24 27.20 -8.61 -28.83
CA VAL A 24 26.13 -7.61 -28.65
C VAL A 24 24.94 -7.92 -29.56
N VAL A 25 25.17 -8.25 -30.84
CA VAL A 25 24.10 -8.60 -31.78
C VAL A 25 23.36 -9.88 -31.35
N ASN A 26 24.09 -10.92 -30.96
CA ASN A 26 23.46 -12.18 -30.53
C ASN A 26 22.70 -12.00 -29.21
N SER A 27 23.24 -11.25 -28.26
CA SER A 27 22.52 -10.87 -27.04
C SER A 27 21.27 -10.06 -27.38
N ALA A 28 21.37 -9.13 -28.32
CA ALA A 28 20.25 -8.30 -28.73
C ALA A 28 19.12 -9.10 -29.37
N LYS A 29 19.43 -10.11 -30.18
CA LYS A 29 18.46 -11.06 -30.72
C LYS A 29 17.70 -11.80 -29.61
N ASN A 30 18.42 -12.35 -28.63
CA ASN A 30 17.79 -13.06 -27.50
C ASN A 30 16.89 -12.14 -26.67
N ILE A 31 17.35 -10.93 -26.37
CA ILE A 31 16.56 -9.94 -25.63
C ILE A 31 15.34 -9.51 -26.44
N ALA A 32 15.48 -9.30 -27.75
CA ALA A 32 14.38 -8.96 -28.63
C ALA A 32 13.29 -10.04 -28.63
N GLU A 33 13.66 -11.33 -28.69
CA GLU A 33 12.71 -12.44 -28.61
C GLU A 33 11.95 -12.47 -27.28
N LEU A 34 12.63 -12.27 -26.16
CA LEU A 34 11.96 -12.16 -24.85
C LEU A 34 11.04 -10.92 -24.80
N LYS A 35 11.49 -9.81 -25.37
CA LYS A 35 10.75 -8.55 -25.40
C LYS A 35 9.46 -8.65 -26.21
N LYS A 36 9.45 -9.42 -27.30
CA LYS A 36 8.23 -9.70 -28.10
C LYS A 36 7.10 -10.34 -27.29
N GLN A 37 7.38 -10.98 -26.16
CA GLN A 37 6.34 -11.62 -25.33
C GLN A 37 5.46 -10.61 -24.57
N TYR A 38 5.92 -9.37 -24.40
CA TYR A 38 5.21 -8.35 -23.63
C TYR A 38 5.12 -6.98 -24.32
N ILE A 39 5.68 -6.82 -25.53
CA ILE A 39 5.33 -5.70 -26.40
C ILE A 39 3.87 -5.85 -26.84
N VAL A 40 3.16 -4.73 -26.88
CA VAL A 40 1.75 -4.71 -27.27
C VAL A 40 1.48 -3.89 -28.53
N ASP A 41 2.29 -2.86 -28.78
CA ASP A 41 2.19 -2.07 -30.00
C ASP A 41 2.99 -2.74 -31.12
N GLN A 42 2.33 -3.03 -32.24
CA GLN A 42 2.96 -3.71 -33.39
C GLN A 42 4.10 -2.88 -34.01
N GLU A 43 4.03 -1.55 -33.88
CA GLU A 43 5.06 -0.61 -34.36
C GLU A 43 6.39 -0.75 -33.60
N ASP A 44 6.37 -1.29 -32.38
CA ASP A 44 7.57 -1.51 -31.56
C ASP A 44 8.29 -2.83 -31.92
N VAL A 45 7.69 -3.66 -32.77
CA VAL A 45 8.28 -4.93 -33.22
C VAL A 45 9.12 -4.70 -34.46
N LEU A 46 10.44 -4.71 -34.28
CA LEU A 46 11.40 -4.59 -35.38
C LEU A 46 11.91 -5.97 -35.81
N GLN A 47 12.20 -6.11 -37.10
CA GLN A 47 12.70 -7.36 -37.68
C GLN A 47 14.19 -7.58 -37.39
N ASP A 48 14.97 -6.49 -37.32
CA ASP A 48 16.43 -6.54 -37.20
C ASP A 48 16.93 -5.70 -36.01
N ASN A 49 18.17 -6.01 -35.57
CA ASN A 49 18.93 -5.26 -34.59
C ASN A 49 20.19 -4.70 -35.25
N SER A 50 20.04 -3.55 -35.90
CA SER A 50 21.11 -2.92 -36.69
C SER A 50 21.89 -1.88 -35.88
N TYR A 51 23.18 -1.74 -36.19
CA TYR A 51 24.00 -0.64 -35.66
C TYR A 51 23.72 0.67 -36.39
N ASN A 52 23.84 1.77 -35.66
CA ASN A 52 23.81 3.10 -36.25
C ASN A 52 25.16 3.41 -36.90
N LEU A 53 25.18 3.46 -38.23
CA LEU A 53 26.39 3.71 -39.04
C LEU A 53 26.79 5.20 -39.10
N SER A 54 25.93 6.12 -38.65
CA SER A 54 26.13 7.56 -38.79
C SER A 54 27.20 8.14 -37.85
N LYS A 55 27.66 7.39 -36.84
CA LYS A 55 28.69 7.80 -35.88
C LYS A 55 29.90 6.86 -35.81
N GLY A 56 30.10 6.02 -36.83
CA GLY A 56 31.21 5.05 -36.87
C GLY A 56 32.62 5.68 -36.90
N ASP A 57 32.72 6.98 -37.15
CA ASP A 57 34.00 7.69 -37.22
C ASP A 57 34.50 8.05 -35.81
N GLY A 58 35.02 7.06 -35.09
CA GLY A 58 35.51 7.23 -33.72
C GLY A 58 35.67 5.96 -32.89
N GLY A 59 35.35 4.78 -33.44
CA GLY A 59 35.41 3.52 -32.68
C GLY A 59 34.26 3.34 -31.68
N ILE A 60 33.15 4.06 -31.87
CA ILE A 60 31.95 3.95 -31.04
C ILE A 60 30.82 3.43 -31.92
N TYR A 61 30.38 2.20 -31.66
CA TYR A 61 29.28 1.55 -32.35
C TYR A 61 28.17 1.29 -31.36
N TYR A 62 26.95 1.72 -31.67
CA TYR A 62 25.77 1.44 -30.86
C TYR A 62 24.62 0.96 -31.74
N LEU A 63 23.80 0.07 -31.19
CA LEU A 63 22.57 -0.37 -31.80
C LEU A 63 21.65 0.83 -32.00
N ASP A 64 20.98 0.91 -33.14
CA ASP A 64 20.12 2.04 -33.51
C ASP A 64 18.76 1.98 -32.80
N PHE A 65 18.79 1.91 -31.47
CA PHE A 65 17.62 1.92 -30.62
C PHE A 65 17.05 3.34 -30.49
N PRO A 66 15.73 3.54 -30.61
CA PRO A 66 14.68 2.53 -30.85
C PRO A 66 14.28 2.35 -32.33
N LYS A 67 14.97 2.97 -33.30
CA LYS A 67 14.51 3.04 -34.69
C LYS A 67 14.67 1.75 -35.50
N HIS A 68 15.84 1.12 -35.38
CA HIS A 68 16.22 -0.09 -36.12
C HIS A 68 16.82 -1.16 -35.20
N SER A 69 16.58 -1.06 -33.89
CA SER A 69 16.87 -2.13 -32.94
C SER A 69 15.88 -2.10 -31.76
N MET A 70 15.50 -3.30 -31.29
CA MET A 70 14.57 -3.47 -30.17
C MET A 70 15.23 -3.29 -28.80
N THR A 71 16.57 -3.26 -28.74
CA THR A 71 17.31 -3.15 -27.48
C THR A 71 18.57 -2.31 -27.62
N GLN A 72 19.12 -1.89 -26.49
CA GLN A 72 20.31 -1.05 -26.41
C GLN A 72 21.57 -1.92 -26.43
N GLY A 73 22.61 -1.49 -27.14
CA GLY A 73 23.85 -2.24 -27.22
C GLY A 73 24.98 -1.36 -27.74
N PHE A 74 26.17 -1.49 -27.16
CA PHE A 74 27.31 -0.63 -27.45
C PHE A 74 28.59 -1.48 -27.51
N VAL A 75 29.41 -1.19 -28.51
CA VAL A 75 30.78 -1.67 -28.68
C VAL A 75 31.66 -0.43 -28.86
N VAL A 76 32.55 -0.21 -27.89
CA VAL A 76 33.35 1.01 -27.80
C VAL A 76 34.83 0.63 -27.75
N PHE A 77 35.61 1.13 -28.69
CA PHE A 77 37.02 0.82 -28.83
C PHE A 77 37.83 2.00 -29.37
N PRO A 78 39.11 2.14 -28.98
CA PRO A 78 39.93 3.27 -29.40
C PRO A 78 40.51 3.03 -30.79
N LYS A 79 40.95 4.11 -31.45
CA LYS A 79 41.71 4.00 -32.70
C LYS A 79 43.00 3.21 -32.48
N LYS A 80 43.50 2.55 -33.52
CA LYS A 80 44.75 1.77 -33.46
C LYS A 80 45.90 2.66 -32.98
N GLY A 81 46.62 2.20 -31.97
CA GLY A 81 47.73 2.93 -31.34
C GLY A 81 47.31 3.94 -30.26
N SER A 82 46.02 4.02 -29.88
CA SER A 82 45.55 4.97 -28.88
C SER A 82 44.87 4.33 -27.67
N VAL A 83 44.73 5.14 -26.62
CA VAL A 83 44.04 4.82 -25.37
C VAL A 83 42.68 5.51 -25.39
N MET A 84 41.67 4.83 -24.90
CA MET A 84 40.31 5.33 -24.81
C MET A 84 40.18 6.37 -23.67
N PRO A 85 39.73 7.60 -23.94
CA PRO A 85 39.44 8.58 -22.89
C PRO A 85 38.33 8.09 -21.95
N ALA A 86 38.51 8.26 -20.64
CA ALA A 86 37.54 7.86 -19.62
C ALA A 86 36.15 8.51 -19.81
N ASN A 87 36.10 9.72 -20.36
CA ASN A 87 34.84 10.42 -20.64
C ASN A 87 33.95 9.69 -21.65
N ILE A 88 34.53 8.88 -22.55
CA ILE A 88 33.77 8.12 -23.55
C ILE A 88 33.07 6.92 -22.88
N LEU A 89 33.70 6.27 -21.91
CA LEU A 89 33.05 5.24 -21.10
C LEU A 89 31.85 5.81 -20.36
N LYS A 90 32.07 6.95 -19.68
CA LYS A 90 31.03 7.64 -18.92
C LYS A 90 29.83 7.99 -19.82
N SER A 91 30.08 8.68 -20.93
CA SER A 91 29.00 9.10 -21.84
C SER A 91 28.25 7.92 -22.46
N SER A 92 28.95 6.82 -22.75
CA SER A 92 28.34 5.59 -23.28
C SER A 92 27.44 4.91 -22.23
N ILE A 93 27.90 4.83 -20.96
CA ILE A 93 27.09 4.28 -19.86
C ILE A 93 25.87 5.17 -19.61
N ASP A 94 26.05 6.49 -19.51
CA ASP A 94 24.95 7.44 -19.33
C ASP A 94 23.93 7.31 -20.46
N SER A 95 24.38 7.14 -21.70
CA SER A 95 23.48 6.93 -22.85
C SER A 95 22.71 5.61 -22.75
N ILE A 96 23.36 4.51 -22.38
CA ILE A 96 22.68 3.21 -22.20
C ILE A 96 21.62 3.32 -21.12
N ILE A 97 21.96 3.89 -19.96
CA ILE A 97 21.03 4.04 -18.83
C ILE A 97 19.81 4.86 -19.25
N ASN A 98 20.02 5.97 -19.95
CA ASN A 98 18.93 6.79 -20.45
C ASN A 98 18.04 6.05 -21.45
N GLN A 99 18.63 5.27 -22.36
CA GLN A 99 17.86 4.46 -23.32
C GLN A 99 17.07 3.34 -22.62
N ILE A 100 17.64 2.67 -21.61
CA ILE A 100 16.93 1.66 -20.81
C ILE A 100 15.77 2.28 -20.03
N ALA A 101 15.99 3.44 -19.40
CA ALA A 101 14.95 4.14 -18.67
C ALA A 101 13.79 4.58 -19.59
N PHE A 102 14.13 5.08 -20.78
CA PHE A 102 13.16 5.38 -21.82
C PHE A 102 12.37 4.14 -22.23
N ASP A 103 13.05 3.02 -22.50
CA ASP A 103 12.44 1.76 -22.93
C ASP A 103 11.44 1.23 -21.90
N ASN A 104 11.87 1.14 -20.63
CA ASN A 104 11.00 0.70 -19.53
C ASN A 104 9.75 1.57 -19.40
N LYS A 105 9.91 2.89 -19.53
CA LYS A 105 8.79 3.83 -19.46
C LYS A 105 7.86 3.68 -20.65
N HIS A 106 8.40 3.49 -21.85
CA HIS A 106 7.64 3.28 -23.07
C HIS A 106 6.81 2.00 -22.99
N ILE A 107 7.43 0.85 -22.67
CA ILE A 107 6.76 -0.44 -22.49
C ILE A 107 5.65 -0.35 -21.44
N ALA A 108 5.94 0.24 -20.27
CA ALA A 108 4.95 0.39 -19.20
C ALA A 108 3.74 1.24 -19.64
N ASN A 109 3.99 2.31 -20.40
CA ASN A 109 2.94 3.17 -20.94
C ASN A 109 2.11 2.43 -22.01
N SER A 110 2.74 1.73 -22.94
CA SER A 110 2.07 0.94 -23.98
C SER A 110 1.20 -0.17 -23.38
N LEU A 111 1.73 -0.92 -22.41
CA LEU A 111 0.95 -1.92 -21.65
C LEU A 111 -0.24 -1.26 -20.95
N THR A 112 -0.02 -0.18 -20.22
CA THR A 112 -1.11 0.53 -19.51
C THR A 112 -2.17 1.04 -20.48
N LYS A 113 -1.76 1.59 -21.62
CA LYS A 113 -2.65 2.08 -22.67
C LYS A 113 -3.46 0.94 -23.28
N TYR A 114 -2.83 -0.18 -23.59
CA TYR A 114 -3.52 -1.36 -24.12
C TYR A 114 -4.50 -1.96 -23.12
N PHE A 115 -4.09 -2.14 -21.85
CA PHE A 115 -4.99 -2.65 -20.82
C PHE A 115 -6.16 -1.71 -20.53
N ARG A 116 -6.02 -0.41 -20.78
CA ARG A 116 -7.10 0.57 -20.74
C ARG A 116 -7.88 0.70 -22.05
N SER A 117 -7.51 0.00 -23.11
CA SER A 117 -8.23 0.02 -24.38
C SER A 117 -9.49 -0.84 -24.32
N GLU A 118 -10.40 -0.65 -25.27
CA GLU A 118 -11.62 -1.44 -25.36
C GLU A 118 -11.33 -2.95 -25.41
N ILE A 119 -10.25 -3.33 -26.10
CA ILE A 119 -9.80 -4.71 -26.24
C ILE A 119 -9.32 -5.25 -24.89
N GLY A 120 -8.45 -4.51 -24.20
CA GLY A 120 -7.84 -4.93 -22.94
C GLY A 120 -8.86 -5.12 -21.81
N VAL A 121 -9.90 -4.29 -21.78
CA VAL A 121 -10.91 -4.30 -20.71
C VAL A 121 -12.17 -5.12 -21.09
N SER A 122 -12.28 -5.58 -22.33
CA SER A 122 -13.47 -6.25 -22.91
C SER A 122 -14.01 -7.46 -22.13
N LYS A 123 -13.16 -8.12 -21.33
CA LYS A 123 -13.50 -9.30 -20.52
C LYS A 123 -13.70 -9.00 -19.04
N THR A 124 -13.73 -7.73 -18.64
CA THR A 124 -13.94 -7.35 -17.24
C THR A 124 -15.37 -7.68 -16.81
N THR A 125 -15.51 -8.57 -15.84
CA THR A 125 -16.78 -9.02 -15.30
C THR A 125 -17.07 -8.36 -13.95
N LEU A 126 -18.35 -8.34 -13.59
CA LEU A 126 -18.81 -7.87 -12.30
C LEU A 126 -18.61 -8.98 -11.24
N SER A 127 -18.11 -8.60 -10.07
CA SER A 127 -18.03 -9.50 -8.91
C SER A 127 -19.42 -10.04 -8.52
N GLU A 128 -19.48 -11.31 -8.11
CA GLU A 128 -20.71 -12.02 -7.72
C GLU A 128 -21.53 -11.22 -6.71
N VAL A 129 -20.86 -10.53 -5.78
CA VAL A 129 -21.50 -9.70 -4.75
C VAL A 129 -22.40 -8.61 -5.35
N PHE A 130 -22.10 -8.11 -6.55
CA PHE A 130 -22.88 -7.06 -7.21
C PHE A 130 -23.82 -7.57 -8.29
N GLN A 131 -23.72 -8.84 -8.69
CA GLN A 131 -24.53 -9.42 -9.77
C GLN A 131 -26.03 -9.34 -9.47
N ASP A 132 -26.44 -9.58 -8.24
CA ASP A 132 -27.86 -9.48 -7.85
C ASP A 132 -28.42 -8.06 -7.96
N SER A 133 -27.60 -7.05 -7.64
CA SER A 133 -27.99 -5.64 -7.67
C SER A 133 -27.92 -5.00 -9.05
N LEU A 134 -27.10 -5.56 -9.94
CA LEU A 134 -26.83 -5.05 -11.29
C LEU A 134 -27.11 -6.15 -12.31
N SER A 135 -28.23 -6.86 -12.15
CA SER A 135 -28.59 -8.07 -12.92
C SER A 135 -28.69 -7.84 -14.44
N SER A 136 -28.84 -6.59 -14.88
CA SER A 136 -28.84 -6.20 -16.29
C SER A 136 -27.43 -6.07 -16.92
N ILE A 137 -26.37 -6.00 -16.11
CA ILE A 137 -25.00 -5.75 -16.58
C ILE A 137 -24.12 -6.98 -16.27
N LYS A 138 -23.88 -7.82 -17.29
CA LYS A 138 -22.98 -8.99 -17.17
C LYS A 138 -21.49 -8.63 -17.32
N LYS A 139 -21.19 -7.62 -18.14
CA LYS A 139 -19.83 -7.11 -18.38
C LYS A 139 -19.76 -5.65 -18.04
N VAL A 140 -18.67 -5.21 -17.42
CA VAL A 140 -18.51 -3.82 -17.04
C VAL A 140 -18.30 -2.98 -18.32
N PRO A 141 -19.08 -1.90 -18.54
CA PRO A 141 -18.89 -1.02 -19.69
C PRO A 141 -17.47 -0.47 -19.76
N PHE A 142 -16.94 -0.34 -20.98
CA PHE A 142 -15.58 0.10 -21.25
C PHE A 142 -15.16 1.36 -20.47
N ALA A 143 -15.99 2.42 -20.51
CA ALA A 143 -15.69 3.69 -19.85
C ALA A 143 -15.51 3.56 -18.33
N ILE A 144 -16.26 2.65 -17.71
CA ILE A 144 -16.18 2.39 -16.27
C ILE A 144 -14.94 1.55 -15.98
N ALA A 145 -14.75 0.46 -16.71
CA ALA A 145 -13.68 -0.47 -16.42
C ALA A 145 -12.28 0.10 -16.75
N SER A 146 -12.14 0.95 -17.78
CA SER A 146 -10.89 1.65 -18.09
C SER A 146 -10.52 2.73 -17.05
N SER A 147 -11.52 3.35 -16.42
CA SER A 147 -11.31 4.36 -15.38
C SER A 147 -11.00 3.76 -14.00
N LEU A 148 -11.45 2.52 -13.74
CA LEU A 148 -11.13 1.77 -12.52
C LEU A 148 -9.75 1.09 -12.56
N PHE A 149 -9.14 0.98 -13.75
CA PHE A 149 -7.80 0.38 -13.90
C PHE A 149 -6.74 1.18 -13.11
N ASN A 150 -6.06 0.50 -12.17
CA ASN A 150 -5.11 1.05 -11.18
C ASN A 150 -5.73 1.91 -10.06
N ARG A 151 -7.03 1.77 -9.78
CA ARG A 151 -7.65 2.33 -8.59
C ARG A 151 -8.05 1.23 -7.62
N GLU A 152 -7.67 1.40 -6.35
CA GLU A 152 -8.20 0.63 -5.22
C GLU A 152 -9.55 1.19 -4.79
N ASP A 153 -10.41 1.57 -5.75
CA ASP A 153 -11.71 2.14 -5.43
C ASP A 153 -12.60 1.01 -4.90
N VAL A 154 -12.80 0.99 -3.59
CA VAL A 154 -13.66 0.01 -2.90
C VAL A 154 -15.11 0.35 -3.22
N ALA A 155 -15.73 -0.43 -4.10
CA ALA A 155 -17.18 -0.38 -4.27
C ALA A 155 -17.84 -0.93 -3.00
N PHE A 156 -18.70 -0.12 -2.36
CA PHE A 156 -19.43 -0.52 -1.16
C PHE A 156 -20.84 -1.00 -1.54
N LYS A 157 -21.22 -2.20 -1.12
CA LYS A 157 -22.62 -2.67 -1.14
C LYS A 157 -23.23 -2.43 0.24
N LYS A 158 -24.49 -1.98 0.29
CA LYS A 158 -25.25 -1.92 1.55
C LYS A 158 -25.38 -3.35 2.09
N GLY A 159 -24.72 -3.64 3.20
CA GLY A 159 -24.90 -4.88 3.94
C GLY A 159 -26.23 -4.82 4.68
N TYR A 160 -27.05 -5.87 4.58
CA TYR A 160 -28.21 -6.03 5.42
C TYR A 160 -27.78 -6.81 6.67
N VAL A 161 -27.84 -6.16 7.82
CA VAL A 161 -27.86 -6.86 9.09
C VAL A 161 -29.31 -7.31 9.27
N SER A 162 -29.53 -8.63 9.39
CA SER A 162 -30.88 -9.14 9.70
C SER A 162 -31.44 -8.37 10.89
N SER A 163 -32.58 -7.71 10.72
CA SER A 163 -33.19 -6.80 11.69
C SER A 163 -33.73 -7.50 12.94
N THR A 164 -33.35 -8.76 13.16
CA THR A 164 -33.54 -9.47 14.41
C THR A 164 -32.27 -10.28 14.69
N PRO A 165 -31.32 -9.77 15.49
CA PRO A 165 -30.48 -10.69 16.21
C PRO A 165 -31.42 -11.45 17.15
N LYS A 166 -31.68 -12.72 16.85
CA LYS A 166 -32.15 -13.66 17.89
C LYS A 166 -31.19 -13.45 19.06
N ASN A 167 -31.67 -12.92 20.19
CA ASN A 167 -31.01 -12.51 21.44
C ASN A 167 -29.74 -13.27 21.91
N THR A 168 -28.73 -13.46 21.06
CA THR A 168 -27.61 -14.40 21.26
C THR A 168 -26.33 -14.02 20.52
N THR A 169 -26.35 -13.05 19.61
CA THR A 169 -25.11 -12.61 18.94
C THR A 169 -24.37 -11.62 19.81
N GLU A 170 -23.39 -12.11 20.57
CA GLU A 170 -22.34 -11.27 21.15
C GLU A 170 -21.75 -10.38 20.06
N ILE A 171 -21.78 -9.06 20.26
CA ILE A 171 -21.21 -8.09 19.34
C ILE A 171 -19.75 -7.85 19.74
N GLY A 172 -18.86 -7.80 18.76
CA GLY A 172 -17.43 -7.70 19.00
C GLY A 172 -16.66 -7.25 17.76
N VAL A 173 -15.35 -7.22 17.89
CA VAL A 173 -14.42 -6.94 16.79
C VAL A 173 -13.57 -8.17 16.50
N LEU A 174 -13.30 -8.39 15.21
CA LEU A 174 -12.39 -9.41 14.74
C LEU A 174 -11.13 -8.72 14.22
N LEU A 175 -10.00 -8.95 14.90
CA LEU A 175 -8.75 -8.24 14.65
C LEU A 175 -7.67 -9.18 14.11
N ASN A 176 -6.81 -8.68 13.23
CA ASN A 176 -5.56 -9.37 12.91
C ASN A 176 -4.51 -9.15 14.02
N GLU A 177 -3.34 -9.81 13.93
CA GLU A 177 -2.31 -9.73 14.97
C GLU A 177 -1.77 -8.29 15.18
N GLN A 178 -1.60 -7.52 14.11
CA GLN A 178 -1.12 -6.13 14.20
C GLN A 178 -2.17 -5.24 14.88
N GLU A 179 -3.43 -5.38 14.52
CA GLU A 179 -4.56 -4.65 15.12
C GLU A 179 -4.76 -5.02 16.59
N TYR A 180 -4.58 -6.29 16.94
CA TYR A 180 -4.65 -6.79 18.31
C TYR A 180 -3.56 -6.16 19.20
N GLU A 181 -2.32 -6.13 18.71
CA GLU A 181 -1.20 -5.48 19.40
C GLU A 181 -1.36 -3.97 19.47
N TYR A 182 -1.89 -3.35 18.41
CA TYR A 182 -2.22 -1.93 18.41
C TYR A 182 -3.26 -1.59 19.48
N LEU A 183 -4.36 -2.36 19.58
CA LEU A 183 -5.41 -2.14 20.57
C LEU A 183 -4.86 -2.26 22.00
N HIS A 184 -4.02 -3.27 22.25
CA HIS A 184 -3.31 -3.41 23.52
C HIS A 184 -2.47 -2.18 23.86
N GLN A 185 -1.63 -1.72 22.92
CA GLN A 185 -0.79 -0.53 23.11
C GLN A 185 -1.63 0.74 23.32
N TYR A 186 -2.74 0.87 22.59
CA TYR A 186 -3.69 1.96 22.74
C TYR A 186 -4.19 2.04 24.18
N TYR A 187 -4.67 0.92 24.73
CA TYR A 187 -5.19 0.91 26.10
C TYR A 187 -4.14 1.23 27.16
N ILE A 188 -2.92 0.68 27.05
CA ILE A 188 -1.80 1.04 27.94
C ILE A 188 -1.49 2.53 27.87
N LYS A 189 -1.40 3.10 26.67
CA LYS A 189 -1.04 4.52 26.48
C LYS A 189 -2.09 5.46 27.07
N ILE A 190 -3.38 5.11 26.95
CA ILE A 190 -4.46 5.85 27.62
C ILE A 190 -4.30 5.76 29.13
N TYR A 191 -4.24 4.55 29.70
CA TYR A 191 -4.12 4.35 31.15
C TYR A 191 -2.93 5.11 31.75
N ASN A 192 -1.74 4.97 31.18
CA ASN A 192 -0.51 5.62 31.68
C ASN A 192 -0.61 7.16 31.72
N LYS A 193 -1.56 7.74 30.98
CA LYS A 193 -1.68 9.18 30.83
C LYS A 193 -2.92 9.75 31.50
N SER A 194 -4.02 9.01 31.61
CA SER A 194 -5.25 9.44 32.28
C SER A 194 -5.65 8.62 33.51
N GLY A 195 -5.30 7.33 33.57
CA GLY A 195 -5.78 6.38 34.59
C GLY A 195 -5.39 6.68 36.03
N SER A 196 -4.18 7.18 36.29
CA SER A 196 -3.75 7.53 37.65
C SER A 196 -4.23 8.90 38.14
N ILE A 197 -5.04 9.62 37.36
CA ILE A 197 -5.45 11.00 37.71
C ILE A 197 -6.83 11.00 38.38
N LYS A 198 -6.86 11.32 39.68
CA LYS A 198 -8.10 11.50 40.45
C LYS A 198 -8.97 12.70 40.02
N ASN A 199 -8.35 13.75 39.45
CA ASN A 199 -9.09 14.93 39.00
C ASN A 199 -9.71 14.72 37.60
N LYS A 200 -11.06 14.60 37.53
CA LYS A 200 -11.78 14.33 36.28
C LYS A 200 -11.42 15.28 35.13
N ARG A 201 -11.33 16.58 35.38
CA ARG A 201 -11.02 17.57 34.33
C ARG A 201 -9.62 17.39 33.76
N LYS A 202 -8.66 17.03 34.62
CA LYS A 202 -7.26 16.78 34.23
C LYS A 202 -7.12 15.43 33.50
N ALA A 203 -7.83 14.40 33.95
CA ALA A 203 -7.89 13.09 33.31
C ALA A 203 -8.42 13.18 31.86
N ILE A 204 -9.61 13.80 31.68
CA ILE A 204 -10.22 14.00 30.37
C ILE A 204 -9.31 14.84 29.45
N ARG A 205 -8.67 15.90 29.97
CA ARG A 205 -7.75 16.72 29.17
C ARG A 205 -6.56 15.90 28.65
N ARG A 206 -5.99 15.01 29.47
CA ARG A 206 -4.89 14.14 29.04
C ARG A 206 -5.37 13.06 28.08
N TYR A 207 -6.56 12.50 28.30
CA TYR A 207 -7.21 11.57 27.38
C TYR A 207 -7.35 12.18 25.97
N VAL A 208 -7.97 13.36 25.84
CA VAL A 208 -8.11 14.07 24.56
C VAL A 208 -6.75 14.37 23.91
N LYS A 209 -5.72 14.69 24.70
CA LYS A 209 -4.37 14.90 24.16
C LYS A 209 -3.79 13.62 23.55
N GLN A 210 -4.08 12.45 24.13
CA GLN A 210 -3.62 11.17 23.60
C GLN A 210 -4.41 10.69 22.39
N LEU A 211 -5.74 10.82 22.42
CA LEU A 211 -6.59 10.51 21.26
C LEU A 211 -6.13 11.23 19.99
N ARG A 212 -5.78 12.51 20.11
CA ARG A 212 -5.27 13.29 18.97
C ARG A 212 -3.93 12.78 18.43
N LYS A 213 -3.08 12.21 19.30
CA LYS A 213 -1.78 11.67 18.90
C LYS A 213 -1.88 10.30 18.24
N MET A 214 -2.86 9.50 18.64
CA MET A 214 -3.07 8.12 18.21
C MET A 214 -4.20 7.99 17.18
N ASN A 215 -4.58 9.11 16.55
CA ASN A 215 -5.68 9.10 15.61
C ASN A 215 -5.35 8.24 14.39
N LEU A 216 -6.15 7.19 14.17
CA LEU A 216 -6.02 6.28 13.03
C LEU A 216 -6.47 6.92 11.70
N SER A 217 -7.26 7.98 11.74
CA SER A 217 -7.77 8.63 10.53
C SER A 217 -6.77 9.62 9.92
N HIS A 218 -6.71 9.64 8.58
CA HIS A 218 -5.95 10.63 7.80
C HIS A 218 -6.38 12.09 8.11
N LYS A 219 -7.64 12.30 8.53
CA LYS A 219 -8.12 13.62 8.95
C LYS A 219 -7.66 13.91 10.37
N LYS A 220 -6.86 14.96 10.56
CA LYS A 220 -6.44 15.44 11.89
C LYS A 220 -7.66 15.85 12.73
N LEU A 221 -7.94 15.10 13.80
CA LEU A 221 -8.98 15.46 14.77
C LEU A 221 -8.56 16.69 15.60
N THR A 222 -9.42 17.69 15.62
CA THR A 222 -9.25 18.86 16.47
C THR A 222 -9.68 18.56 17.91
N ARG A 223 -9.16 19.34 18.88
CA ARG A 223 -9.63 19.22 20.27
C ARG A 223 -11.13 19.51 20.39
N LYS A 224 -11.62 20.48 19.63
CA LYS A 224 -13.03 20.90 19.69
C LYS A 224 -13.95 19.73 19.31
N GLU A 225 -13.66 19.06 18.20
CA GLU A 225 -14.40 17.87 17.74
C GLU A 225 -14.42 16.76 18.79
N LEU A 226 -13.25 16.41 19.37
CA LEU A 226 -13.17 15.37 20.41
C LEU A 226 -13.99 15.71 21.66
N TYR A 227 -14.12 16.99 22.03
CA TYR A 227 -14.94 17.38 23.18
C TYR A 227 -16.44 17.39 22.89
N THR A 228 -16.86 17.47 21.62
CA THR A 228 -18.27 17.57 21.22
C THR A 228 -18.83 16.25 20.69
N GLN A 229 -17.98 15.25 20.43
CA GLN A 229 -18.43 13.91 20.09
C GLN A 229 -18.86 13.14 21.35
N LYS A 230 -19.84 12.25 21.16
CA LYS A 230 -20.26 11.27 22.18
C LYS A 230 -19.09 10.35 22.52
N VAL A 231 -18.98 9.94 23.78
CA VAL A 231 -17.90 9.02 24.20
C VAL A 231 -18.00 7.69 23.48
N SER A 232 -19.22 7.18 23.28
CA SER A 232 -19.51 5.98 22.48
C SER A 232 -18.88 6.06 21.08
N HIS A 233 -19.13 7.15 20.37
CA HIS A 233 -18.57 7.40 19.03
C HIS A 233 -17.05 7.52 19.03
N ILE A 234 -16.46 8.14 20.06
CA ILE A 234 -14.99 8.27 20.17
C ILE A 234 -14.35 6.88 20.32
N ILE A 235 -14.88 6.03 21.20
CA ILE A 235 -14.31 4.70 21.42
C ILE A 235 -14.51 3.85 20.17
N GLY A 236 -15.71 3.82 19.60
CA GLY A 236 -15.98 3.07 18.38
C GLY A 236 -15.09 3.50 17.22
N GLY A 237 -14.87 4.81 17.05
CA GLY A 237 -13.98 5.32 16.01
C GLY A 237 -12.48 5.02 16.22
N GLN A 238 -12.04 4.73 17.46
CA GLN A 238 -10.63 4.41 17.74
C GLN A 238 -10.35 2.91 17.87
N THR A 239 -11.39 2.11 18.14
CA THR A 239 -11.23 0.68 18.49
C THR A 239 -12.04 -0.25 17.59
N GLY A 240 -13.00 0.28 16.81
CA GLY A 240 -13.92 -0.50 15.98
C GLY A 240 -15.12 -1.08 16.74
N PHE A 241 -15.14 -1.02 18.08
CA PHE A 241 -16.23 -1.57 18.88
C PHE A 241 -17.55 -0.83 18.67
N TYR A 242 -18.62 -1.60 18.56
CA TYR A 242 -19.97 -1.08 18.72
C TYR A 242 -20.31 -0.95 20.20
N ILE A 243 -20.80 0.22 20.59
CA ILE A 243 -21.23 0.49 21.96
C ILE A 243 -22.74 0.64 21.92
N GLU A 244 -23.43 -0.29 22.59
CA GLU A 244 -24.87 -0.21 22.78
C GLU A 244 -25.26 1.08 23.50
N GLN A 245 -26.50 1.52 23.29
CA GLN A 245 -27.00 2.78 23.86
C GLN A 245 -26.85 2.77 25.38
N ASN A 246 -26.00 3.66 25.89
CA ASN A 246 -25.76 3.83 27.31
C ASN A 246 -25.80 5.32 27.61
N ALA A 247 -26.70 5.72 28.51
CA ALA A 247 -26.98 7.13 28.80
C ALA A 247 -25.75 7.97 29.17
N LEU A 248 -24.74 7.35 29.80
CA LEU A 248 -23.50 8.05 30.14
C LEU A 248 -22.48 8.03 28.99
N MET A 249 -22.41 6.95 28.21
CA MET A 249 -21.53 6.85 27.04
C MET A 249 -22.02 7.73 25.87
N ASP A 250 -23.33 8.01 25.82
CA ASP A 250 -23.94 8.90 24.84
C ASP A 250 -23.83 10.39 25.19
N LYS A 251 -23.30 10.73 26.37
CA LYS A 251 -22.86 12.08 26.71
C LYS A 251 -21.51 12.41 26.04
N THR A 252 -21.21 13.70 25.88
CA THR A 252 -19.92 14.14 25.34
C THR A 252 -18.84 14.24 26.43
N LEU A 253 -17.57 14.24 26.04
CA LEU A 253 -16.46 14.51 26.99
C LEU A 253 -16.55 15.90 27.64
N ARG A 254 -17.21 16.86 26.98
CA ARG A 254 -17.50 18.17 27.57
C ARG A 254 -18.52 18.05 28.70
N ASP A 255 -19.52 17.21 28.54
CA ASP A 255 -20.54 16.96 29.55
C ASP A 255 -19.92 16.24 30.73
N TRP A 256 -19.14 15.18 30.52
CA TRP A 256 -18.40 14.49 31.60
C TRP A 256 -17.53 15.43 32.44
N LYS A 257 -16.99 16.49 31.81
CA LYS A 257 -16.16 17.49 32.48
C LYS A 257 -16.96 18.49 33.33
N ARG A 258 -18.21 18.79 32.95
CA ARG A 258 -19.04 19.86 33.52
C ARG A 258 -20.17 19.35 34.41
N ASP A 259 -20.71 18.19 34.09
CA ASP A 259 -21.82 17.56 34.79
C ASP A 259 -21.44 17.25 36.24
N LYS A 260 -22.32 17.61 37.17
CA LYS A 260 -22.16 17.36 38.61
C LYS A 260 -22.56 15.92 38.97
N HIS A 261 -23.44 15.31 38.19
CA HIS A 261 -23.91 13.93 38.39
C HIS A 261 -22.87 12.89 37.97
N ILE A 262 -21.84 13.30 37.23
CA ILE A 262 -20.69 12.44 36.91
C ILE A 262 -19.59 12.72 37.93
N SER A 263 -19.42 11.79 38.86
CA SER A 263 -18.49 11.90 39.98
C SER A 263 -17.04 11.83 39.51
N HIS A 264 -16.13 12.32 40.35
CA HIS A 264 -14.70 12.19 40.08
C HIS A 264 -14.25 10.73 40.08
N GLN A 265 -14.89 9.92 40.93
CA GLN A 265 -14.60 8.50 41.11
C GLN A 265 -15.02 7.71 39.87
N GLN A 266 -16.24 7.92 39.35
CA GLN A 266 -16.72 7.28 38.12
C GLN A 266 -15.76 7.49 36.94
N VAL A 267 -15.25 8.71 36.75
CA VAL A 267 -14.28 9.01 35.68
C VAL A 267 -12.92 8.36 35.93
N ALA A 268 -12.47 8.30 37.20
CA ALA A 268 -11.23 7.64 37.55
C ALA A 268 -11.32 6.12 37.30
N ASP A 269 -12.42 5.49 37.70
CA ASP A 269 -12.68 4.06 37.51
C ASP A 269 -12.81 3.72 36.02
N TYR A 270 -13.51 4.54 35.24
CA TYR A 270 -13.55 4.43 33.79
C TYR A 270 -12.13 4.38 33.17
N PHE A 271 -11.22 5.28 33.58
CA PHE A 271 -9.86 5.27 33.05
C PHE A 271 -8.99 4.15 33.64
N LYS A 272 -9.33 3.62 34.81
CA LYS A 272 -8.64 2.46 35.40
C LYS A 272 -8.93 1.18 34.62
N GLN A 273 -10.15 1.02 34.12
CA GLN A 273 -10.53 -0.13 33.28
C GLN A 273 -9.64 -0.31 32.05
N TYR A 274 -9.06 0.76 31.49
CA TYR A 274 -8.09 0.64 30.39
C TYR A 274 -6.90 -0.25 30.75
N LYS A 275 -6.44 -0.23 32.01
CA LYS A 275 -5.38 -1.15 32.48
C LYS A 275 -5.90 -2.58 32.55
N GLU A 276 -7.07 -2.77 33.13
CA GLU A 276 -7.69 -4.08 33.34
C GLU A 276 -7.93 -4.78 32.00
N ILE A 277 -8.45 -4.04 31.01
CA ILE A 277 -8.65 -4.52 29.65
C ILE A 277 -7.30 -4.80 28.97
N ALA A 278 -6.29 -3.92 29.09
CA ALA A 278 -4.96 -4.18 28.53
C ALA A 278 -4.34 -5.47 29.10
N THR A 279 -4.46 -5.71 30.41
CA THR A 279 -3.99 -6.96 31.04
C THR A 279 -4.77 -8.17 30.55
N LYS A 280 -6.08 -8.01 30.33
CA LYS A 280 -6.94 -9.07 29.77
C LYS A 280 -6.57 -9.43 28.33
N ILE A 281 -6.19 -8.46 27.52
CA ILE A 281 -5.71 -8.69 26.15
C ILE A 281 -4.43 -9.54 26.16
N ILE A 282 -3.40 -9.17 26.93
CA ILE A 282 -2.16 -9.98 26.96
C ILE A 282 -2.43 -11.40 27.48
N THR A 283 -3.15 -11.51 28.59
CA THR A 283 -3.41 -12.81 29.23
C THR A 283 -4.19 -13.75 28.33
N ASN A 284 -5.09 -13.22 27.50
CA ASN A 284 -5.89 -14.02 26.57
C ASN A 284 -5.29 -14.15 25.15
N LYS A 285 -4.08 -13.63 24.86
CA LYS A 285 -3.46 -13.71 23.52
C LYS A 285 -3.36 -15.15 23.00
N HIS A 286 -3.13 -16.12 23.88
CA HIS A 286 -3.02 -17.54 23.52
C HIS A 286 -4.27 -18.36 23.84
N ASN A 287 -5.35 -17.71 24.30
CA ASN A 287 -6.59 -18.40 24.64
C ASN A 287 -7.34 -18.83 23.37
N LYS A 288 -7.69 -20.12 23.26
CA LYS A 288 -8.42 -20.68 22.12
C LYS A 288 -9.80 -20.06 21.88
N LYS A 289 -10.40 -19.43 22.90
CA LYS A 289 -11.67 -18.69 22.75
C LYS A 289 -11.50 -17.33 22.06
N VAL A 290 -10.30 -16.77 22.11
CA VAL A 290 -9.99 -15.45 21.54
C VAL A 290 -9.23 -15.61 20.23
N LYS A 291 -8.26 -16.51 20.17
CA LYS A 291 -7.40 -16.74 19.00
C LYS A 291 -8.00 -17.80 18.07
N ILE A 292 -8.34 -17.38 16.87
CA ILE A 292 -8.93 -18.18 15.80
C ILE A 292 -7.90 -18.32 14.67
N LYS A 293 -7.69 -19.54 14.17
CA LYS A 293 -6.86 -19.76 12.97
C LYS A 293 -7.78 -19.81 11.75
N CYS A 294 -7.62 -18.88 10.82
CA CYS A 294 -8.34 -18.85 9.55
C CYS A 294 -7.33 -18.93 8.41
N HIS A 295 -7.35 -20.04 7.66
CA HIS A 295 -6.34 -20.34 6.64
C HIS A 295 -4.89 -20.29 7.21
N SER A 296 -4.10 -19.33 6.73
CA SER A 296 -2.70 -19.08 7.13
C SER A 296 -2.54 -17.89 8.09
N GLN A 297 -3.63 -17.30 8.57
CA GLN A 297 -3.61 -16.13 9.45
C GLN A 297 -4.28 -16.41 10.79
N TYR A 298 -3.80 -15.72 11.83
CA TYR A 298 -4.44 -15.71 13.14
C TYR A 298 -5.30 -14.45 13.29
N LEU A 299 -6.56 -14.66 13.66
CA LEU A 299 -7.52 -13.62 13.98
C LEU A 299 -7.89 -13.70 15.46
N TYR A 300 -8.30 -12.56 16.02
CA TYR A 300 -8.60 -12.42 17.43
C TYR A 300 -10.01 -11.85 17.60
N TRP A 301 -10.91 -12.61 18.22
CA TRP A 301 -12.27 -12.18 18.53
C TRP A 301 -12.33 -11.55 19.93
N LEU A 302 -12.77 -10.30 20.00
CA LEU A 302 -12.96 -9.57 21.25
C LEU A 302 -14.42 -9.11 21.35
N ALA A 303 -15.11 -9.51 22.42
CA ALA A 303 -16.48 -9.12 22.69
C ALA A 303 -16.56 -7.81 23.50
N THR A 304 -17.77 -7.44 23.92
CA THR A 304 -18.07 -6.18 24.63
C THR A 304 -17.35 -6.03 25.99
N ASP A 305 -16.88 -7.13 26.55
CA ASP A 305 -16.10 -7.21 27.79
C ASP A 305 -14.66 -6.68 27.66
N TYR A 306 -14.27 -6.23 26.46
CA TYR A 306 -13.04 -5.48 26.18
C TYR A 306 -13.29 -3.98 25.96
N ILE A 307 -14.50 -3.48 26.24
CA ILE A 307 -14.85 -2.06 26.09
C ILE A 307 -14.85 -1.40 27.47
N PRO A 308 -14.15 -0.26 27.68
CA PRO A 308 -14.27 0.48 28.92
C PRO A 308 -15.64 1.16 29.00
N GLN A 309 -16.33 1.00 30.13
CA GLN A 309 -17.67 1.54 30.36
C GLN A 309 -17.71 2.36 31.65
N ILE A 310 -18.50 3.42 31.66
CA ILE A 310 -18.75 4.17 32.89
C ILE A 310 -19.98 3.57 33.58
N GLN A 311 -19.81 3.10 34.81
CA GLN A 311 -20.88 2.50 35.59
C GLN A 311 -21.84 3.59 36.08
N GLN A 312 -23.14 3.32 35.96
CA GLN A 312 -24.15 4.06 36.70
C GLN A 312 -24.09 3.60 38.16
N GLU A 313 -24.11 4.53 39.11
CA GLU A 313 -24.34 4.14 40.51
C GLU A 313 -25.76 3.58 40.55
N GLU A 314 -25.90 2.29 40.88
CA GLU A 314 -27.20 1.71 41.21
C GLU A 314 -27.76 2.52 42.40
N GLN A 315 -28.92 3.14 42.18
CA GLN A 315 -29.67 3.80 43.25
C GLN A 315 -30.30 2.77 44.17
#